data_AF-A0A174DP60-F1
#
_entry.id   AF-A0A174DP60-F1
#
_cell.length_a   1.000
_cell.length_b   1.000
_cell.length_c   1.000
_cell.angle_alpha   90.00
_cell.angle_beta   90.00
_cell.angle_gamma   90.00
#
_symmetry.space_group_name_H-M   'P 1'
#
loop_
_entity.id
_entity.type
_entity.pdbx_description
1 polymer ?
#
loop_
_entity_poly.entity_id
_entity_poly.type
_entity_poly.pdbx_seq_one_letter_code
_entity_poly.pdbx_strand_id
1 'polypeptide(L)'
;MRLKKLSLILILGFTLFLGCNTTNKIKGDFTNITPAEVQIKETTYLLTDEIISNEDVQEEIGAIAQVHEIVSYMENDNPYKNPGKIFKLKDIEIEEGIGVEVNDKIYLAEYKKEI
;
A
#
# COMPACT_ATOMS: atom_id res chain seq x y z
N MET A 1 54.84 26.44 25.91
CA MET A 1 54.22 25.17 25.48
C MET A 1 53.31 25.46 24.27
N ARG A 2 53.76 25.04 23.08
CA ARG A 2 53.05 24.59 21.86
C ARG A 2 51.68 25.17 21.44
N LEU A 3 51.63 25.63 20.18
CA LEU A 3 50.43 25.92 19.37
C LEU A 3 49.41 24.77 19.29
N LYS A 4 48.11 25.11 19.20
CA LYS A 4 47.13 24.67 18.17
C LYS A 4 46.06 25.78 18.05
N LYS A 5 46.04 26.65 17.03
CA LYS A 5 45.47 26.51 15.67
C LYS A 5 44.00 26.09 15.64
N LEU A 6 43.19 27.01 15.10
CA LEU A 6 41.99 26.91 14.22
C LEU A 6 41.27 25.57 14.06
N SER A 7 39.98 25.71 13.67
CA SER A 7 39.11 24.74 12.95
C SER A 7 38.03 24.13 13.87
N LEU A 8 36.73 24.08 13.57
CA LEU A 8 36.00 24.32 12.32
C LEU A 8 34.50 24.47 12.69
N ILE A 9 33.81 25.35 11.98
CA ILE A 9 32.36 25.27 11.77
C ILE A 9 32.05 23.92 11.07
N LEU A 10 31.24 23.05 11.67
CA LEU A 10 30.45 21.97 11.04
C LEU A 10 29.77 21.20 12.17
N ILE A 11 28.45 21.00 12.25
CA ILE A 11 27.50 20.39 11.31
C ILE A 11 26.14 20.99 11.72
N LEU A 12 25.53 21.89 10.95
CA LEU A 12 24.83 21.65 9.69
C LEU A 12 23.75 20.55 9.82
N GLY A 13 22.49 20.96 9.89
CA GLY A 13 21.40 20.15 9.33
C GLY A 13 20.94 18.95 10.17
N PHE A 14 20.27 19.22 11.28
CA PHE A 14 19.06 18.46 11.60
C PHE A 14 17.93 19.45 11.84
N THR A 15 17.75 20.38 10.88
CA THR A 15 16.39 20.86 10.61
C THR A 15 15.63 19.63 10.21
N LEU A 16 14.95 19.07 11.21
CA LEU A 16 13.82 18.18 11.10
C LEU A 16 13.20 18.35 9.71
N PHE A 17 13.61 17.48 8.78
CA PHE A 17 12.71 17.02 7.74
C PHE A 17 11.63 16.25 8.54
N LEU A 18 10.76 17.00 9.22
CA LEU A 18 9.37 16.65 9.36
C LEU A 18 8.91 16.61 7.92
N GLY A 19 9.16 15.44 7.31
CA GLY A 19 8.81 15.15 5.94
C GLY A 19 7.37 15.53 5.82
N CYS A 20 7.12 16.62 5.09
CA CYS A 20 5.84 16.85 4.50
C CYS A 20 5.70 15.74 3.45
N ASN A 21 5.39 14.52 3.89
CA ASN A 21 4.96 13.46 3.01
C ASN A 21 3.51 13.77 2.65
N THR A 22 3.33 14.83 1.86
CA THR A 22 2.26 14.87 0.87
C THR A 22 2.66 13.94 -0.26
N THR A 23 2.93 12.66 0.05
CA THR A 23 2.89 11.61 -0.95
C THR A 23 1.44 11.56 -1.39
N ASN A 24 1.18 11.91 -2.65
CA ASN A 24 -0.14 11.75 -3.25
C ASN A 24 -0.55 10.28 -3.06
N LYS A 25 -1.41 10.02 -2.07
CA LYS A 25 -1.88 8.66 -1.78
C LYS A 25 -2.46 8.07 -3.05
N ILE A 26 -2.03 6.86 -3.38
CA ILE A 26 -2.54 6.12 -4.52
C ILE A 26 -4.04 5.90 -4.30
N LYS A 27 -4.81 6.04 -5.37
CA LYS A 27 -6.24 5.72 -5.40
C LYS A 27 -6.40 4.46 -6.23
N GLY A 28 -7.02 3.43 -5.65
CA GLY A 28 -7.38 2.20 -6.34
C GLY A 28 -8.88 2.08 -6.56
N ASP A 29 -9.24 1.38 -7.61
CA ASP A 29 -10.61 0.95 -7.89
C ASP A 29 -10.72 -0.54 -7.56
N PHE A 30 -11.79 -0.95 -6.88
CA PHE A 30 -11.99 -2.33 -6.43
C PHE A 30 -13.20 -2.93 -7.12
N THR A 31 -13.09 -4.14 -7.66
CA THR A 31 -14.23 -4.92 -8.15
C THR A 31 -14.50 -6.10 -7.24
N ASN A 32 -15.78 -6.42 -7.04
CA ASN A 32 -16.17 -7.51 -6.14
C ASN A 32 -16.42 -8.84 -6.86
N ILE A 33 -15.78 -9.08 -8.00
CA ILE A 33 -15.79 -10.40 -8.65
C ILE A 33 -14.88 -11.39 -7.90
N THR A 34 -14.87 -12.66 -8.27
CA THR A 34 -13.99 -13.67 -7.65
C THR A 34 -12.99 -14.22 -8.67
N PRO A 35 -11.67 -14.04 -8.47
CA PRO A 35 -11.03 -13.21 -7.43
C PRO A 35 -11.31 -11.71 -7.61
N ALA A 36 -11.31 -10.94 -6.51
CA ALA A 36 -11.51 -9.49 -6.59
C ALA A 36 -10.37 -8.82 -7.33
N GLU A 37 -10.66 -7.77 -8.10
CA GLU A 37 -9.62 -7.03 -8.82
C GLU A 37 -9.40 -5.67 -8.16
N VAL A 38 -8.14 -5.27 -8.06
CA VAL A 38 -7.74 -3.92 -7.63
C VAL A 38 -7.00 -3.26 -8.75
N GLN A 39 -7.57 -2.19 -9.30
CA GLN A 39 -6.97 -1.43 -10.39
C GLN A 39 -6.33 -0.16 -9.83
N ILE A 40 -5.05 0.04 -10.15
CA ILE A 40 -4.29 1.25 -9.83
C ILE A 40 -3.72 1.78 -11.13
N LYS A 41 -4.27 2.89 -11.63
CA LYS A 41 -3.95 3.41 -12.97
C LYS A 41 -4.14 2.32 -14.04
N GLU A 42 -3.08 1.91 -14.72
CA GLU A 42 -3.09 0.91 -15.79
C GLU A 42 -2.76 -0.50 -15.26
N THR A 43 -2.45 -0.65 -13.97
CA THR A 43 -2.07 -1.93 -13.37
C THR A 43 -3.27 -2.57 -12.68
N THR A 44 -3.51 -3.84 -12.96
CA THR A 44 -4.55 -4.64 -12.30
C THR A 44 -3.91 -5.71 -11.43
N TYR A 45 -4.35 -5.80 -10.18
CA TYR A 45 -3.96 -6.84 -9.23
C TYR A 45 -5.16 -7.74 -8.95
N LEU A 46 -4.91 -9.02 -8.71
CA LEU A 46 -5.92 -10.00 -8.30
C LEU A 46 -5.73 -10.31 -6.81
N LEU A 47 -6.78 -10.09 -6.02
CA LEU A 47 -6.80 -10.44 -4.61
C LEU A 47 -6.70 -11.97 -4.44
N THR A 48 -5.79 -12.42 -3.59
CA THR A 48 -5.63 -13.83 -3.23
C THR A 48 -6.31 -14.12 -1.89
N ASP A 49 -6.32 -15.39 -1.49
CA ASP A 49 -6.78 -15.83 -0.17
C ASP A 49 -5.69 -15.73 0.92
N GLU A 50 -4.48 -15.29 0.56
CA GLU A 50 -3.35 -15.12 1.47
C GLU A 50 -3.53 -13.87 2.34
N ILE A 51 -3.51 -14.07 3.65
CA ILE A 51 -3.60 -13.00 4.65
C ILE A 51 -2.18 -12.59 5.05
N ILE A 52 -1.89 -11.30 4.87
CA ILE A 52 -0.63 -10.68 5.24
C ILE A 52 -0.68 -10.15 6.67
N SER A 53 0.38 -10.40 7.43
CA SER A 53 0.50 -9.92 8.80
C SER A 53 0.86 -8.42 8.82
N ASN A 54 0.53 -7.72 9.91
CA ASN A 54 0.95 -6.32 10.08
C ASN A 54 2.49 -6.16 10.17
N GLU A 55 3.21 -7.22 10.57
CA GLU A 55 4.68 -7.18 10.60
C GLU A 55 5.29 -7.27 9.20
N ASP A 56 4.56 -7.78 8.20
CA ASP A 56 5.00 -7.85 6.80
C ASP A 56 4.59 -6.61 5.98
N VAL A 57 3.89 -5.66 6.60
CA VAL A 57 3.56 -4.36 5.99
C VAL A 57 4.74 -3.41 6.13
N GLN A 58 5.13 -2.77 5.02
CA GLN A 58 6.13 -1.71 5.01
C GLN A 58 5.50 -0.35 5.29
N GLU A 59 4.50 0.07 4.50
CA GLU A 59 3.83 1.36 4.65
C GLU A 59 2.47 1.40 3.95
N GLU A 60 1.59 2.30 4.37
CA GLU A 60 0.34 2.63 3.67
C GLU A 60 0.67 3.53 2.46
N ILE A 61 0.37 3.05 1.25
CA ILE A 61 0.67 3.77 -0.01
C ILE A 61 -0.58 4.36 -0.66
N GLY A 62 -1.77 3.94 -0.24
CA GLY A 62 -3.02 4.36 -0.87
C GLY A 62 -4.27 3.87 -0.17
N ALA A 63 -5.40 4.08 -0.83
CA ALA A 63 -6.69 3.56 -0.43
C ALA A 63 -7.58 3.28 -1.65
N ILE A 64 -8.51 2.36 -1.49
CA ILE A 64 -9.60 2.12 -2.40
C ILE A 64 -10.51 3.34 -2.38
N ALA A 65 -10.59 4.04 -3.51
CA ALA A 65 -11.37 5.25 -3.68
C ALA A 65 -12.76 4.95 -4.24
N GLN A 66 -12.88 3.88 -5.03
CA GLN A 66 -14.12 3.47 -5.65
C GLN A 66 -14.29 1.95 -5.58
N VAL A 67 -15.52 1.52 -5.31
CA VAL A 67 -15.93 0.11 -5.38
C VAL A 67 -16.93 -0.04 -6.52
N HIS A 68 -16.61 -0.90 -7.46
CA HIS A 68 -17.47 -1.29 -8.58
C HIS A 68 -18.14 -2.62 -8.23
N GLU A 69 -19.39 -2.53 -7.80
CA GLU A 69 -20.22 -3.69 -7.53
C GLU A 69 -20.69 -4.32 -8.85
N ILE A 70 -20.09 -5.46 -9.20
CA ILE A 70 -20.44 -6.27 -10.37
C ILE A 70 -21.31 -7.45 -9.94
N VAL A 71 -21.01 -8.05 -8.78
CA VAL A 71 -21.77 -9.16 -8.20
C VAL A 71 -22.60 -8.65 -7.02
N SER A 72 -23.88 -8.98 -6.98
CA SER A 72 -24.72 -8.68 -5.82
C SER A 72 -24.67 -9.84 -4.84
N TYR A 73 -24.07 -9.62 -3.67
CA TYR A 73 -24.07 -10.56 -2.55
C TYR A 73 -25.15 -10.19 -1.55
N MET A 74 -25.69 -11.20 -0.85
CA MET A 74 -26.44 -10.92 0.38
C MET A 74 -25.51 -10.28 1.41
N GLU A 75 -26.04 -9.39 2.26
CA GLU A 75 -25.24 -8.63 3.22
C GLU A 75 -24.33 -9.53 4.08
N ASN A 76 -24.81 -10.71 4.49
CA ASN A 76 -24.04 -11.65 5.30
C ASN A 76 -23.08 -12.53 4.50
N ASP A 77 -23.23 -12.62 3.19
CA ASP A 77 -22.47 -13.51 2.32
C ASP A 77 -21.43 -12.78 1.46
N ASN A 78 -21.35 -11.45 1.55
CA ASN A 78 -20.35 -10.67 0.81
C ASN A 78 -18.93 -10.98 1.33
N PRO A 79 -18.05 -11.60 0.51
CA PRO A 79 -16.69 -11.91 0.92
C PRO A 79 -15.75 -10.71 0.89
N TYR A 80 -16.18 -9.55 0.38
CA TYR A 80 -15.35 -8.36 0.17
C TYR A 80 -15.94 -7.11 0.80
N LYS A 81 -16.26 -7.14 2.09
CA LYS A 81 -16.81 -5.95 2.78
C LYS A 81 -15.72 -4.94 3.05
N ASN A 82 -16.08 -3.67 2.88
CA ASN A 82 -15.28 -2.51 3.26
C ASN A 82 -13.83 -2.57 2.75
N PRO A 83 -13.60 -2.72 1.43
CA PRO A 83 -12.25 -2.61 0.90
C PRO A 83 -11.70 -1.21 1.21
N GLY A 84 -10.48 -1.16 1.77
CA GLY A 84 -9.97 0.00 2.48
C GLY A 84 -8.60 0.44 2.00
N LYS A 85 -7.59 0.29 2.86
CA LYS A 85 -6.22 0.75 2.58
C LYS A 85 -5.47 -0.14 1.59
N ILE A 86 -4.49 0.46 0.93
CA ILE A 86 -3.50 -0.21 0.08
C ILE A 86 -2.12 -0.04 0.71
N PHE A 87 -1.38 -1.13 0.81
CA PHE A 87 -0.08 -1.21 1.49
C PHE A 87 1.02 -1.69 0.55
N LYS A 88 2.21 -1.12 0.75
CA LYS A 88 3.46 -1.76 0.30
C LYS A 88 3.82 -2.84 1.31
N LEU A 89 4.18 -4.02 0.81
CA LEU A 89 4.64 -5.15 1.61
C LEU A 89 6.16 -5.19 1.68
N LYS A 90 6.70 -5.85 2.70
CA LYS A 90 8.13 -6.15 2.79
C LYS A 90 8.46 -7.21 1.74
N ASP A 91 9.66 -7.09 1.16
CA ASP A 91 10.24 -8.07 0.24
C ASP A 91 9.44 -8.36 -1.05
N ILE A 92 8.36 -7.62 -1.32
CA ILE A 92 7.57 -7.68 -2.55
C ILE A 92 7.56 -6.28 -3.18
N GLU A 93 7.99 -6.17 -4.42
CA GLU A 93 7.90 -4.92 -5.18
C GLU A 93 6.45 -4.63 -5.58
N ILE A 94 6.08 -3.35 -5.63
CA ILE A 94 4.68 -2.93 -5.89
C ILE A 94 4.21 -3.47 -7.24
N GLU A 95 5.09 -3.54 -8.23
CA GLU A 95 4.83 -4.05 -9.57
C GLU A 95 4.50 -5.55 -9.59
N GLU A 96 4.87 -6.29 -8.54
CA GLU A 96 4.60 -7.72 -8.40
C GLU A 96 3.39 -7.99 -7.51
N GLY A 97 3.24 -7.23 -6.42
CA GLY A 97 2.11 -7.36 -5.51
C GLY A 97 1.98 -6.26 -4.47
N ILE A 98 0.77 -6.16 -3.92
CA ILE A 98 0.39 -5.16 -2.91
C ILE A 98 -0.45 -5.81 -1.81
N GLY A 99 -0.50 -5.18 -0.63
CA GLY A 99 -1.44 -5.53 0.42
C GLY A 99 -2.72 -4.70 0.30
N VAL A 100 -3.89 -5.32 0.45
CA VAL A 100 -5.19 -4.64 0.38
C VAL A 100 -6.03 -4.99 1.60
N GLU A 101 -6.54 -3.98 2.30
CA GLU A 101 -7.44 -4.16 3.43
C GLU A 101 -8.84 -4.54 2.94
N VAL A 102 -9.34 -5.70 3.37
CA VAL A 102 -10.70 -6.19 3.12
C VAL A 102 -11.18 -6.95 4.35
N ASN A 103 -12.40 -6.70 4.83
CA ASN A 103 -12.94 -7.31 6.06
C ASN A 103 -11.99 -7.21 7.28
N ASP A 104 -11.38 -6.04 7.51
CA ASP A 104 -10.45 -5.80 8.62
C ASP A 104 -9.17 -6.67 8.60
N LYS A 105 -8.84 -7.25 7.44
CA LYS A 105 -7.62 -8.03 7.21
C LYS A 105 -6.89 -7.50 5.99
N ILE A 106 -5.57 -7.72 5.93
CA ILE A 106 -4.76 -7.36 4.78
C ILE A 106 -4.57 -8.63 3.96
N TYR A 107 -5.00 -8.61 2.70
CA TYR A 107 -4.82 -9.70 1.76
C TYR A 107 -3.75 -9.33 0.74
N LEU A 108 -3.00 -10.32 0.26
CA LEU A 108 -2.13 -10.14 -0.89
C LEU A 108 -2.98 -9.94 -2.15
N ALA A 109 -2.56 -9.00 -3.00
CA ALA A 109 -3.04 -8.91 -4.36
C ALA A 109 -1.86 -8.93 -5.32
N GLU A 110 -1.85 -9.90 -6.22
CA GLU A 110 -0.74 -10.15 -7.15
C GLU A 110 -1.03 -9.52 -8.52
N TYR A 111 0.02 -9.08 -9.22
CA TYR A 111 -0.12 -8.53 -10.56
C TYR A 111 -0.79 -9.52 -11.53
N LYS A 112 -1.87 -9.07 -12.19
CA LYS A 112 -2.54 -9.82 -13.24
C LYS A 112 -1.71 -9.79 -14.51
N LYS A 113 -0.93 -10.84 -14.74
CA LYS A 113 -0.21 -10.99 -16.01
C LYS A 113 -1.20 -11.18 -17.16
N GLU A 114 -1.25 -10.24 -18.09
CA GLU A 114 -1.93 -10.43 -19.37
C GLU A 114 -1.24 -11.57 -20.14
N ILE A 115 -2.04 -12.54 -20.60
CA ILE A 115 -1.61 -13.70 -21.40
C ILE A 115 -1.77 -13.39 -22.87
#